data_AF-A0A1C5L554-F1
#
_entry.id   AF-A0A1C5L554-F1
#
_cell.length_a   1.000
_cell.length_b   1.000
_cell.length_c   1.000
_cell.angle_alpha   90.00
_cell.angle_beta   90.00
_cell.angle_gamma   90.00
#
_symmetry.space_group_name_H-M   'P 1'
#
loop_
_entity.id
_entity.type
_entity.pdbx_description
1 polymer ?
#
loop_
_entity_poly.entity_id
_entity_poly.type
_entity_poly.pdbx_seq_one_letter_code
_entity_poly.pdbx_strand_id
1 'polypeptide(L)'
;MPRPKGSKNKVTMIAAASIDYAALIDEKQSAKDSLNAEVTSIAANIDSLKADLKSKKAEIKKLDKELVKLTEKKDEADKKAAEAAAEKEAVDLVKKALANGTTVDDILELLK
;
A
#
# COMPACT_ATOMS: atom_id res chain seq x y z
N MET A 1 54.91 -9.97 -81.30
CA MET A 1 54.40 -9.78 -79.92
C MET A 1 52.87 -9.76 -79.95
N PRO A 2 52.18 -10.67 -79.24
CA PRO A 2 50.71 -10.69 -79.16
C PRO A 2 50.20 -9.65 -78.16
N ARG A 3 49.17 -8.86 -78.52
CA ARG A 3 48.52 -7.90 -77.61
C ARG A 3 47.53 -8.64 -76.70
N PRO A 4 47.45 -8.33 -75.38
CA PRO A 4 46.46 -8.95 -74.52
C PRO A 4 45.06 -8.42 -74.89
N LYS A 5 44.16 -9.34 -75.20
CA LYS A 5 42.75 -9.07 -75.49
C LYS A 5 42.03 -8.60 -74.23
N GLY A 6 41.42 -7.42 -74.33
CA GLY A 6 40.13 -7.04 -73.72
C GLY A 6 40.01 -7.22 -72.21
N SER A 7 40.03 -6.10 -71.49
CA SER A 7 39.58 -6.00 -70.11
C SER A 7 38.28 -6.77 -69.91
N LYS A 8 38.31 -7.82 -69.09
CA LYS A 8 37.11 -8.40 -68.50
C LYS A 8 36.61 -7.44 -67.43
N ASN A 9 35.90 -6.38 -67.83
CA ASN A 9 34.97 -5.73 -66.92
C ASN A 9 33.80 -6.70 -66.71
N LYS A 10 34.03 -7.71 -65.87
CA LYS A 10 32.94 -8.37 -65.16
C LYS A 10 32.33 -7.25 -64.33
N VAL A 11 31.22 -6.70 -64.79
CA VAL A 11 30.34 -5.91 -63.95
C VAL A 11 29.92 -6.88 -62.86
N THR A 12 30.67 -6.87 -61.76
CA THR A 12 30.20 -7.43 -60.50
C THR A 12 29.09 -6.49 -60.08
N MET A 13 27.91 -6.69 -60.67
CA MET A 13 26.67 -6.50 -59.94
C MET A 13 26.82 -7.46 -58.77
N ILE A 14 27.47 -6.99 -57.69
CA ILE A 14 27.27 -7.57 -56.38
C ILE A 14 25.77 -7.46 -56.23
N ALA A 15 25.12 -8.62 -56.42
CA ALA A 15 23.70 -8.79 -56.42
C ALA A 15 23.14 -7.93 -55.28
N ALA A 16 22.20 -7.04 -55.61
CA ALA A 16 21.30 -6.53 -54.59
C ALA A 16 20.85 -7.76 -53.81
N ALA A 17 21.28 -7.88 -52.55
CA ALA A 17 20.94 -9.02 -51.71
C ALA A 17 19.43 -9.19 -51.81
N SER A 18 18.96 -10.30 -52.40
CA SER A 18 17.53 -10.52 -52.56
C SER A 18 16.95 -10.57 -51.16
N ILE A 19 16.09 -9.61 -50.82
CA ILE A 19 15.44 -9.55 -49.52
C ILE A 19 14.59 -10.82 -49.39
N ASP A 20 14.89 -11.63 -48.38
CA ASP A 20 14.08 -12.82 -48.05
C ASP A 20 12.87 -12.39 -47.21
N TYR A 21 11.76 -12.15 -47.89
CA TYR A 21 10.51 -11.75 -47.24
C TYR A 21 9.92 -12.84 -46.36
N ALA A 22 10.21 -14.13 -46.60
CA ALA A 22 9.70 -15.21 -45.76
C ALA A 22 10.32 -15.15 -44.37
N ALA A 23 11.64 -15.00 -44.29
CA ALA A 23 12.36 -14.83 -43.02
C ALA A 23 11.87 -13.61 -42.23
N LEU A 24 11.60 -12.48 -42.91
CA LEU A 24 11.06 -11.28 -42.27
C LEU A 24 9.62 -11.49 -41.73
N ILE A 25 8.79 -12.24 -42.45
CA ILE A 25 7.43 -12.58 -42.00
C ILE A 25 7.49 -13.46 -40.74
N ASP A 26 8.33 -14.48 -40.74
CA ASP A 26 8.49 -15.39 -39.59
C ASP A 26 9.01 -14.65 -38.35
N GLU A 27 9.96 -13.72 -38.53
CA GLU A 27 10.44 -12.86 -37.44
C GLU A 27 9.32 -11.98 -36.88
N LYS A 28 8.52 -11.33 -37.74
CA LYS A 28 7.40 -10.49 -37.29
C LYS A 28 6.29 -11.31 -36.63
N GLN A 29 6.03 -12.52 -37.11
CA GLN A 29 5.05 -13.42 -36.49
C GLN A 29 5.53 -13.87 -35.09
N SER A 30 6.80 -14.24 -34.97
CA SER A 30 7.41 -14.59 -33.67
C SER A 30 7.37 -13.43 -32.67
N ALA A 31 7.67 -12.20 -33.13
CA ALA A 31 7.58 -11.00 -32.30
C ALA A 31 6.13 -10.71 -31.86
N LYS A 32 5.15 -10.90 -32.75
CA LYS A 32 3.72 -10.75 -32.44
C LYS A 32 3.27 -11.75 -31.39
N ASP A 33 3.67 -13.00 -31.51
CA ASP A 33 3.29 -14.06 -30.57
C ASP A 33 3.93 -13.84 -29.20
N SER A 34 5.19 -13.37 -29.15
CA SER A 34 5.83 -12.93 -27.90
C SER A 34 5.07 -11.80 -27.21
N LEU A 35 4.70 -10.75 -27.95
CA LEU A 35 3.94 -9.63 -27.41
C LEU A 35 2.55 -10.06 -26.92
N ASN A 36 1.87 -10.98 -27.61
CA ASN A 36 0.58 -11.51 -27.16
C ASN A 36 0.70 -12.31 -25.85
N ALA A 37 1.78 -13.07 -25.69
CA ALA A 37 2.07 -13.79 -24.44
C ALA A 37 2.31 -12.81 -23.28
N GLU A 38 3.07 -11.74 -23.52
CA GLU A 38 3.29 -10.66 -22.55
C GLU A 38 1.99 -9.95 -22.17
N VAL A 39 1.13 -9.62 -23.14
CA VAL A 39 -0.18 -9.00 -22.90
C VAL A 39 -1.05 -9.89 -22.02
N THR A 40 -1.05 -11.20 -22.28
CA THR A 40 -1.81 -12.17 -21.49
C THR A 40 -1.27 -12.28 -20.06
N SER A 41 0.05 -12.30 -19.91
CA SER A 41 0.72 -12.29 -18.60
C SER A 41 0.40 -11.02 -17.80
N ILE A 42 0.44 -9.85 -18.45
CA ILE A 42 0.08 -8.56 -17.84
C ILE A 42 -1.40 -8.56 -17.42
N ALA A 43 -2.30 -9.07 -18.27
CA ALA A 43 -3.72 -9.18 -17.94
C ALA A 43 -3.95 -10.06 -16.68
N ALA A 44 -3.29 -11.22 -16.60
CA ALA A 44 -3.36 -12.09 -15.43
C ALA A 44 -2.83 -11.40 -14.16
N ASN A 45 -1.70 -10.69 -14.26
CA ASN A 45 -1.14 -9.93 -13.14
C ASN A 45 -2.08 -8.82 -12.68
N ILE A 46 -2.73 -8.10 -13.61
CA ILE A 46 -3.72 -7.07 -13.28
C ILE A 46 -4.89 -7.67 -12.49
N ASP A 47 -5.39 -8.84 -12.88
CA ASP A 47 -6.50 -9.47 -12.19
C ASP A 47 -6.12 -9.97 -10.79
N SER A 48 -4.89 -10.49 -10.62
CA SER A 48 -4.34 -10.81 -9.29
C SER A 48 -4.27 -9.56 -8.40
N LEU A 49 -3.72 -8.46 -8.92
CA LEU A 49 -3.62 -7.20 -8.17
C LEU A 49 -4.99 -6.62 -7.78
N LYS A 50 -6.02 -6.78 -8.62
CA LYS A 50 -7.39 -6.38 -8.27
C LYS A 50 -7.94 -7.20 -7.11
N ALA A 51 -7.69 -8.51 -7.09
CA ALA A 51 -8.12 -9.38 -6.01
C ALA A 51 -7.43 -9.02 -4.68
N ASP A 52 -6.12 -8.81 -4.71
CA ASP A 52 -5.33 -8.40 -3.55
C ASP A 52 -5.77 -7.05 -3.00
N LEU A 53 -6.00 -6.07 -3.87
CA LEU A 53 -6.52 -4.76 -3.49
C LEU A 53 -7.86 -4.89 -2.75
N LYS A 54 -8.78 -5.72 -3.27
CA LYS A 54 -10.08 -5.96 -2.63
C LYS A 54 -9.92 -6.60 -1.24
N SER A 55 -9.02 -7.58 -1.12
CA SER A 55 -8.70 -8.22 0.16
C SER A 55 -8.15 -7.21 1.18
N LYS A 56 -7.16 -6.42 0.77
CA LYS A 56 -6.52 -5.41 1.63
C LYS A 56 -7.47 -4.31 2.07
N LYS A 57 -8.39 -3.87 1.20
CA LYS A 57 -9.46 -2.94 1.60
C LYS A 57 -10.40 -3.53 2.66
N ALA A 58 -10.69 -4.83 2.60
CA ALA A 58 -11.50 -5.48 3.62
C ALA A 58 -10.76 -5.60 4.95
N GLU A 59 -9.45 -5.86 4.92
CA GLU A 59 -8.57 -5.88 6.09
C GLU A 59 -8.50 -4.50 6.77
N ILE A 60 -8.29 -3.42 6.00
CA ILE A 60 -8.32 -2.03 6.50
C ILE A 60 -9.63 -1.74 7.23
N LYS A 61 -10.78 -2.06 6.62
CA LYS A 61 -12.10 -1.85 7.26
C LYS A 61 -12.29 -2.61 8.57
N LYS A 62 -11.63 -3.75 8.75
CA LYS A 62 -11.65 -4.48 10.03
C LYS A 62 -10.82 -3.76 11.08
N LEU A 63 -9.61 -3.35 10.70
CA LEU A 63 -8.71 -2.59 11.58
C LEU A 63 -9.32 -1.26 12.01
N ASP A 64 -9.99 -0.53 11.11
CA ASP A 64 -10.69 0.72 11.46
C ASP A 64 -11.74 0.50 12.55
N LYS A 65 -12.50 -0.61 12.48
CA LYS A 65 -13.50 -0.95 13.51
C LYS A 65 -12.85 -1.34 14.84
N GLU A 66 -11.71 -2.01 14.79
CA GLU A 66 -10.96 -2.37 16.00
C GLU A 66 -10.33 -1.14 16.65
N LEU A 67 -9.82 -0.19 15.85
CA LEU A 67 -9.30 1.08 16.34
C LEU A 67 -10.38 1.87 17.08
N VAL A 68 -11.59 2.02 16.50
CA VAL A 68 -12.71 2.71 17.17
C VAL A 68 -13.03 2.07 18.53
N LYS A 69 -13.11 0.73 18.59
CA LYS A 69 -13.39 0.02 19.85
C LYS A 69 -12.27 0.21 20.88
N LEU A 70 -11.02 0.25 20.44
CA LEU A 70 -9.88 0.46 21.34
C LEU A 70 -9.83 1.90 21.85
N THR A 71 -10.15 2.89 21.03
CA THR A 71 -10.24 4.29 21.47
C THR A 71 -11.35 4.47 22.49
N GLU A 72 -12.54 3.90 22.26
CA GLU A 72 -13.65 3.95 23.22
C GLU A 72 -13.28 3.32 24.57
N LYS A 73 -12.63 2.14 24.54
CA LYS A 73 -12.17 1.46 25.77
C LYS A 73 -11.10 2.27 26.52
N LYS A 74 -10.21 2.94 25.78
CA LYS A 74 -9.20 3.80 26.37
C LYS A 74 -9.86 4.99 27.06
N ASP A 75 -10.78 5.68 26.38
CA ASP A 75 -11.48 6.84 26.93
C ASP A 75 -12.28 6.46 28.20
N GLU A 76 -12.93 5.29 28.21
CA GLU A 76 -13.63 4.81 29.40
C GLU A 76 -12.67 4.48 30.55
N ALA A 77 -11.51 3.86 30.27
CA ALA A 77 -10.50 3.57 31.28
C ALA A 77 -9.89 4.85 31.86
N ASP A 78 -9.57 5.82 31.00
CA ASP A 78 -9.01 7.12 31.39
C ASP A 78 -10.01 7.90 32.25
N LYS A 79 -11.31 7.88 31.88
CA LYS A 79 -12.38 8.47 32.70
C LYS A 79 -12.46 7.83 34.09
N LYS A 80 -12.47 6.50 34.19
CA LYS A 80 -12.50 5.79 35.48
C LYS A 80 -11.27 6.10 36.33
N ALA A 81 -10.09 6.22 35.71
CA ALA A 81 -8.87 6.58 36.40
C ALA A 81 -8.92 8.01 36.95
N ALA A 82 -9.46 8.97 36.16
CA ALA A 82 -9.64 10.35 36.60
C ALA A 82 -10.67 10.47 37.74
N GLU A 83 -11.80 9.76 37.66
CA GLU A 83 -12.80 9.70 38.74
C GLU A 83 -12.21 9.14 40.03
N ALA A 84 -11.49 8.01 39.96
CA ALA A 84 -10.84 7.41 41.13
C ALA A 84 -9.75 8.32 41.73
N ALA A 85 -9.05 9.11 40.91
CA ALA A 85 -8.08 10.10 41.40
C ALA A 85 -8.79 11.26 42.11
N ALA A 86 -9.88 11.78 41.54
CA ALA A 86 -10.67 12.85 42.13
C ALA A 86 -11.33 12.44 43.46
N GLU A 87 -11.86 11.20 43.55
CA GLU A 87 -12.40 10.67 44.80
C GLU A 87 -11.33 10.58 45.91
N LYS A 88 -10.13 10.09 45.57
CA LYS A 88 -9.02 10.05 46.53
C LYS A 88 -8.62 11.43 47.01
N GLU A 89 -8.50 12.40 46.09
CA GLU A 89 -8.16 13.77 46.44
C GLU A 89 -9.25 14.40 47.31
N ALA A 90 -10.53 14.21 46.99
CA ALA A 90 -11.64 14.69 47.80
C ALA A 90 -11.62 14.09 49.21
N VAL A 91 -11.41 12.78 49.34
CA VAL A 91 -11.29 12.10 50.65
C VAL A 91 -10.12 12.66 51.45
N ASP A 92 -8.97 12.90 50.81
CA ASP A 92 -7.80 13.45 51.49
C ASP A 92 -7.99 14.91 51.91
N LEU A 93 -8.69 15.72 51.11
CA LEU A 93 -9.07 17.09 51.48
C LEU A 93 -10.02 17.11 52.67
N VAL A 94 -11.04 16.23 52.70
CA VAL A 94 -11.96 16.11 53.85
C VAL A 94 -11.20 15.70 55.10
N LYS A 95 -10.29 14.71 55.02
CA LYS A 95 -9.44 14.32 56.17
C LYS A 95 -8.61 15.49 56.68
N LYS A 96 -8.01 16.28 55.79
CA LYS A 96 -7.23 17.47 56.17
C LYS A 96 -8.11 18.55 56.82
N ALA A 97 -9.31 18.79 56.31
CA ALA A 97 -10.25 19.76 56.89
C ALA A 97 -10.66 19.36 58.32
N LEU A 98 -11.02 18.08 58.52
CA LEU A 98 -11.34 17.55 59.85
C LEU A 98 -10.14 17.64 60.81
N ALA A 99 -8.92 17.34 60.34
CA ALA A 99 -7.71 17.48 61.14
C ALA A 99 -7.40 18.94 61.53
N ASN A 100 -7.83 19.90 60.71
CA ASN A 100 -7.69 21.34 60.96
C ASN A 100 -8.85 21.91 61.82
N GLY A 101 -9.77 21.07 62.30
CA GLY A 101 -10.83 21.47 63.23
C GLY A 101 -12.14 21.91 62.57
N THR A 102 -12.31 21.75 61.26
CA THR A 102 -13.61 21.93 60.60
C THR A 102 -14.55 20.80 61.02
N THR A 103 -15.82 21.10 61.32
CA THR A 103 -16.77 20.05 61.74
C THR A 103 -17.41 19.35 60.54
N VAL A 104 -17.96 18.16 60.78
CA VAL A 104 -18.68 17.40 59.73
C VAL A 104 -19.90 18.18 59.23
N ASP A 105 -20.60 18.88 60.13
CA ASP A 105 -21.79 19.68 59.77
C ASP A 105 -21.43 20.85 58.86
N ASP A 106 -20.30 21.54 59.12
CA ASP A 106 -19.81 22.63 58.25
C ASP A 106 -19.48 22.13 56.83
N ILE A 107 -18.86 20.94 56.73
CA ILE A 107 -18.53 20.32 55.43
C ILE A 107 -19.80 19.91 54.69
N LEU A 108 -20.80 19.36 55.39
CA LEU A 108 -22.09 19.00 54.79
C LEU A 108 -22.87 20.22 54.34
N GLU A 109 -22.76 21.35 55.04
CA GLU A 109 -23.40 22.60 54.64
C GLU A 109 -22.76 23.21 53.38
N LEU A 110 -21.45 23.04 53.20
CA LEU A 110 -20.73 23.46 51.99
C LEU A 110 -20.99 22.59 50.74
N LEU A 111 -21.46 21.35 50.92
CA LEU A 111 -21.75 20.40 49.84
C LEU A 111 -23.24 20.36 49.41
N LYS A 112 -24.11 21.10 50.10
CA LYS A 112 -25.52 21.30 49.72
C LYS A 112 -25.66 22.29 48.57
#